data_AF-A0A090VZ22-F1
#
_entry.id   AF-A0A090VZ22-F1
#
_cell.length_a   1.000
_cell.length_b   1.000
_cell.length_c   1.000
_cell.angle_alpha   90.00
_cell.angle_beta   90.00
_cell.angle_gamma   90.00
#
_symmetry.space_group_name_H-M   'P 1'
#
loop_
_entity.id
_entity.type
_entity.pdbx_description
1 polymer ?
#
loop_
_entity_poly.entity_id
_entity_poly.type
_entity_poly.pdbx_seq_one_letter_code
_entity_poly.pdbx_strand_id
1 'polypeptide(L)'
;MQAFFKGENFNNAGSGPSLESYLDFLNTVKNGEDLSTLINNQFDASRTAINALNNSFSEQITTNNNAMLSAFEELQANVVLLKSDMFSALSIAVEFNSGDGD
;
A
#
# COMPACT_ATOMS: atom_id res chain seq x y z
N MET A 1 3.22 -8.06 0.92
CA MET A 1 2.97 -6.98 -0.07
C MET A 1 4.10 -5.94 -0.07
N GLN A 2 4.43 -5.31 1.06
CA GLN A 2 5.56 -4.37 1.12
C GLN A 2 6.88 -4.99 0.63
N ALA A 3 7.22 -6.21 1.08
CA ALA A 3 8.38 -6.95 0.56
C ALA A 3 8.37 -7.13 -0.97
N PHE A 4 7.20 -7.39 -1.56
CA PHE A 4 7.04 -7.48 -3.02
C PHE A 4 7.26 -6.12 -3.69
N PHE A 5 6.69 -5.04 -3.13
CA PHE A 5 6.89 -3.67 -3.63
C PHE A 5 8.37 -3.27 -3.65
N LYS A 6 9.12 -3.66 -2.60
CA LYS A 6 10.55 -3.44 -2.44
C LYS A 6 11.44 -4.44 -3.20
N GLY A 7 10.86 -5.48 -3.80
CA GLY A 7 11.59 -6.55 -4.50
C GLY A 7 12.47 -7.41 -3.58
N GLU A 8 12.10 -7.53 -2.30
CA GLU A 8 12.81 -8.35 -1.33
C GLU A 8 12.62 -9.84 -1.62
N ASN A 9 13.73 -10.59 -1.62
CA ASN A 9 13.69 -12.04 -1.74
C ASN A 9 13.04 -12.67 -0.50
N PHE A 10 12.45 -13.87 -0.66
CA PHE A 10 11.76 -14.60 0.43
C PHE A 10 12.61 -14.79 1.71
N ASN A 11 13.94 -14.86 1.57
CA ASN A 11 14.87 -15.03 2.69
C ASN A 11 15.55 -13.72 3.14
N ASN A 12 15.07 -12.55 2.69
CA ASN A 12 15.72 -11.24 2.91
C ASN A 12 17.18 -11.18 2.46
N ALA A 13 17.60 -12.07 1.55
CA ALA A 13 18.98 -12.21 1.10
C ALA A 13 19.42 -11.13 0.09
N GLY A 14 18.63 -10.06 -0.05
CA GLY A 14 18.83 -8.97 -0.98
C GLY A 14 17.53 -8.55 -1.65
N SER A 15 17.57 -7.39 -2.32
CA SER A 15 16.47 -6.87 -3.14
C SER A 15 16.87 -6.88 -4.61
N GLY A 16 15.95 -7.30 -5.48
CA GLY A 16 16.08 -7.20 -6.93
C GLY A 16 15.42 -5.94 -7.50
N PRO A 17 15.32 -5.82 -8.83
CA PRO A 17 14.50 -4.80 -9.48
C PRO A 17 13.07 -4.82 -8.92
N SER A 18 12.54 -3.64 -8.60
CA SER A 18 11.29 -3.49 -7.85
C SER A 18 10.49 -2.28 -8.30
N LEU A 19 9.22 -2.24 -7.91
CA LEU A 19 8.35 -1.08 -8.17
C LEU A 19 8.87 0.16 -7.45
N GLU A 20 9.38 0.00 -6.22
CA GLU A 20 10.07 1.04 -5.46
C GLU A 20 11.23 1.63 -6.28
N SER A 21 12.17 0.79 -6.73
CA SER A 21 13.34 1.24 -7.48
C SER A 21 13.01 1.95 -8.79
N TYR A 22 11.90 1.57 -9.42
CA TYR A 22 11.45 2.21 -10.65
C TYR A 22 10.76 3.55 -10.39
N LEU A 23 9.99 3.68 -9.30
CA LEU A 23 9.41 4.96 -8.88
C LEU A 23 10.49 5.97 -8.48
N ASP A 24 11.54 5.51 -7.80
CA ASP A 24 12.71 6.32 -7.44
C ASP A 24 13.46 6.79 -8.69
N PHE A 25 13.66 5.89 -9.66
CA PHE A 25 14.27 6.25 -10.95
C PHE A 25 13.48 7.34 -11.69
N LEU A 26 12.15 7.27 -11.64
CA LEU A 26 11.26 8.27 -12.24
C LEU A 26 11.17 9.57 -11.44
N ASN A 27 11.75 9.63 -10.22
CA ASN A 27 11.68 10.77 -9.29
C ASN A 27 10.24 11.27 -9.10
N THR A 28 9.33 10.33 -8.85
CA THR A 28 7.89 10.63 -8.75
C THR A 28 7.57 11.15 -7.35
N VAL A 29 7.03 12.37 -7.27
CA VAL A 29 6.76 13.08 -6.00
C VAL A 29 5.27 13.34 -5.86
N LYS A 30 4.73 13.12 -4.65
CA LYS A 30 3.37 13.49 -4.26
C LYS A 30 3.41 14.25 -2.95
N ASN A 31 2.68 15.36 -2.87
CA ASN A 31 2.61 16.19 -1.65
C ASN A 31 3.98 16.62 -1.08
N GLY A 32 5.03 16.72 -1.93
CA GLY A 32 6.38 17.11 -1.52
C GLY A 32 7.25 15.96 -0.99
N GLU A 33 6.78 14.71 -1.04
CA GLU A 33 7.55 13.51 -0.67
C GLU A 33 7.59 12.51 -1.83
N ASP A 34 8.66 11.70 -1.90
CA ASP A 34 8.78 10.64 -2.89
C ASP A 34 7.63 9.64 -2.75
N LEU A 35 7.02 9.27 -3.88
CA LEU A 35 5.86 8.39 -3.89
C LEU A 35 6.19 6.99 -3.32
N SER A 36 7.42 6.51 -3.55
CA SER A 36 7.94 5.27 -2.95
C SER A 36 7.98 5.33 -1.42
N THR A 37 8.43 6.46 -0.87
CA THR A 37 8.45 6.72 0.58
C THR A 37 7.03 6.75 1.14
N LEU A 38 6.11 7.47 0.49
CA LEU A 38 4.69 7.50 0.89
C LEU A 38 4.05 6.10 0.93
N ILE A 39 4.30 5.27 -0.09
CA ILE A 39 3.78 3.89 -0.14
C ILE A 39 4.35 3.05 1.01
N ASN A 40 5.66 3.11 1.27
CA ASN A 40 6.26 2.37 2.37
C ASN A 40 5.74 2.82 3.73
N ASN A 41 5.65 4.13 3.96
CA ASN A 41 5.10 4.71 5.19
C ASN A 41 3.66 4.25 5.40
N GLN A 42 2.86 4.19 4.33
CA GLN A 42 1.48 3.73 4.41
C GLN A 42 1.37 2.22 4.71
N PHE A 43 2.28 1.38 4.19
CA PHE A 43 2.37 -0.03 4.63
C PHE A 43 2.66 -0.15 6.13
N ASP A 44 3.57 0.67 6.66
CA ASP A 44 3.94 0.67 8.07
C ASP A 44 2.78 1.15 8.95
N ALA A 45 2.07 2.19 8.52
CA ALA A 45 0.87 2.70 9.19
C ALA A 45 -0.24 1.63 9.22
N SER A 46 -0.55 0.99 8.08
CA SER A 46 -1.55 -0.09 8.05
C SER A 46 -1.18 -1.23 9.00
N ARG A 47 0.09 -1.67 8.99
CA ARG A 47 0.56 -2.74 9.87
C ARG A 47 0.49 -2.36 11.34
N THR A 48 0.83 -1.12 11.66
CA THR A 48 0.74 -0.59 13.03
C THR A 48 -0.71 -0.57 13.51
N ALA A 49 -1.63 -0.07 12.70
CA ALA A 49 -3.05 -0.01 13.03
C ALA A 49 -3.66 -1.41 13.24
N ILE A 50 -3.32 -2.38 12.37
CA ILE A 50 -3.79 -3.76 12.51
C ILE A 50 -3.23 -4.43 13.76
N ASN A 51 -1.93 -4.27 14.03
CA ASN A 51 -1.28 -4.88 15.20
C ASN A 51 -1.74 -4.27 16.53
N ALA A 52 -2.37 -3.09 16.51
CA ALA A 52 -2.98 -2.48 17.69
C ALA A 52 -4.38 -3.03 18.02
N LEU A 53 -4.99 -3.81 17.12
CA LEU A 53 -6.28 -4.45 17.34
C LEU A 53 -6.15 -5.65 18.27
N ASN A 54 -7.23 -5.97 18.98
CA ASN A 54 -7.34 -7.23 19.71
C ASN A 54 -7.25 -8.41 18.73
N ASN A 55 -6.56 -9.47 19.15
CA ASN A 55 -6.47 -10.74 18.43
C ASN A 55 -7.85 -11.33 18.08
N SER A 56 -8.87 -11.04 18.89
CA SER A 56 -10.27 -11.34 18.65
C SER A 56 -10.98 -10.13 18.03
N PHE A 57 -11.21 -10.19 16.71
CA PHE A 57 -11.96 -9.12 16.04
C PHE A 57 -13.43 -9.04 16.48
N SER A 58 -14.03 -10.14 16.94
CA SER A 58 -15.37 -10.10 17.52
C SER A 58 -15.39 -9.29 18.82
N GLU A 59 -14.35 -9.43 19.66
CA GLU A 59 -14.18 -8.62 20.86
C GLU A 59 -13.82 -7.17 20.50
N GLN A 60 -12.96 -6.95 19.50
CA GLN A 60 -12.60 -5.60 19.04
C GLN A 60 -13.83 -4.80 18.60
N ILE A 61 -14.75 -5.42 17.85
CA ILE A 61 -15.96 -4.75 17.35
C ILE A 61 -16.87 -4.34 18.52
N THR A 62 -16.98 -5.16 19.57
CA THR A 62 -17.85 -4.84 20.72
C THR A 62 -17.21 -3.87 21.71
N THR A 63 -15.88 -3.85 21.81
CA THR A 63 -15.13 -3.02 22.78
C THR A 63 -14.67 -1.69 22.21
N ASN A 64 -14.18 -1.66 20.96
CA ASN A 64 -13.70 -0.47 20.28
C ASN A 64 -13.71 -0.64 18.75
N ASN A 65 -14.89 -0.57 18.14
CA ASN A 65 -15.05 -0.67 16.69
C ASN A 65 -14.35 0.46 15.91
N ASN A 66 -14.14 1.63 16.54
CA ASN A 66 -13.47 2.75 15.86
C ASN A 66 -12.05 2.39 15.44
N ALA A 67 -11.32 1.60 16.24
CA ALA A 67 -9.99 1.14 15.84
C ALA A 67 -10.02 0.22 14.61
N MET A 68 -11.08 -0.58 14.42
CA MET A 68 -11.28 -1.37 13.19
C MET A 68 -11.49 -0.45 11.98
N LEU A 69 -12.27 0.61 12.13
CA LEU A 69 -12.50 1.60 11.07
C LEU A 69 -11.20 2.33 10.71
N SER A 70 -10.42 2.76 11.69
CA SER A 70 -9.12 3.39 11.44
C SER A 70 -8.15 2.42 10.75
N ALA A 71 -8.06 1.16 11.18
CA ALA A 71 -7.23 0.17 10.49
C ALA A 71 -7.68 -0.07 9.04
N PHE A 72 -8.99 -0.03 8.79
CA PHE A 72 -9.54 -0.09 7.44
C PHE A 72 -9.18 1.15 6.60
N GLU A 73 -9.27 2.35 7.15
CA GLU A 73 -8.87 3.60 6.49
C GLU A 73 -7.40 3.58 6.06
N GLU A 74 -6.51 3.13 6.95
CA GLU A 74 -5.07 3.00 6.64
C GLU A 74 -4.80 1.98 5.53
N LEU A 75 -5.56 0.88 5.49
CA LEU A 75 -5.47 -0.09 4.39
C LEU A 75 -5.96 0.51 3.07
N GLN A 76 -7.07 1.24 3.09
CA GLN A 76 -7.65 1.86 1.91
C GLN A 76 -6.75 2.97 1.34
N ALA A 77 -6.12 3.77 2.20
CA ALA A 77 -5.14 4.77 1.78
C ALA A 77 -3.98 4.12 0.99
N ASN A 78 -3.51 2.95 1.44
CA ASN A 78 -2.47 2.20 0.74
C ASN A 78 -2.95 1.71 -0.64
N VAL A 79 -4.20 1.23 -0.74
CA VAL A 79 -4.78 0.82 -2.02
C VAL A 79 -4.85 1.98 -3.01
N VAL A 80 -5.18 3.18 -2.56
CA VAL A 80 -5.21 4.39 -3.41
C VAL A 80 -3.82 4.71 -3.95
N LEU A 81 -2.80 4.74 -3.08
CA LEU A 81 -1.42 4.98 -3.50
C LEU A 81 -0.95 3.95 -4.53
N LEU A 82 -1.27 2.67 -4.32
CA LEU A 82 -0.85 1.59 -5.22
C LEU A 82 -1.60 1.58 -6.54
N LYS A 83 -2.92 1.82 -6.57
CA LYS A 83 -3.72 1.66 -7.80
C LYS A 83 -3.84 2.93 -8.62
N SER A 84 -3.85 4.09 -7.97
CA SER A 84 -4.04 5.37 -8.64
C SER A 84 -2.71 6.07 -8.86
N ASP A 85 -2.01 6.39 -7.78
CA ASP A 85 -0.80 7.22 -7.86
C ASP A 85 0.35 6.49 -8.53
N MET A 86 0.62 5.25 -8.12
CA MET A 86 1.72 4.47 -8.69
C MET A 86 1.48 4.15 -10.17
N PHE A 87 0.30 3.68 -10.58
CA PHE A 87 0.05 3.39 -12.00
C PHE A 87 0.16 4.65 -12.86
N SER A 88 -0.38 5.77 -12.38
CA SER A 88 -0.24 7.06 -13.05
C SER A 88 1.22 7.46 -13.19
N ALA A 89 2.01 7.34 -12.11
CA ALA A 89 3.44 7.63 -12.10
C ALA A 89 4.25 6.73 -13.05
N LEU A 90 3.89 5.46 -13.14
CA LEU A 90 4.54 4.50 -14.04
C LEU A 90 4.15 4.68 -15.52
N SER A 91 3.27 5.65 -15.85
CA SER A 91 2.65 5.80 -17.17
C SER A 91 1.98 4.52 -17.68
N ILE A 92 1.62 3.63 -16.76
CA ILE A 92 0.83 2.44 -17.05
C ILE A 92 -0.61 2.92 -17.03
N ALA A 93 -1.20 3.10 -18.21
CA ALA A 93 -2.62 3.36 -18.31
C ALA A 93 -3.35 2.25 -17.54
N VAL A 94 -4.10 2.62 -16.50
CA VAL A 94 -5.09 1.72 -15.91
C VAL A 94 -6.22 1.64 -16.92
N GLU A 95 -6.01 0.86 -17.98
CA GLU A 95 -7.08 0.43 -18.84
C GLU A 95 -7.95 -0.51 -17.99
N PHE A 96 -8.88 0.08 -17.24
CA PHE A 96 -10.15 -0.59 -17.01
C PHE A 96 -10.81 -0.68 -18.39
N ASN A 97 -10.38 -1.66 -19.19
CA ASN A 97 -11.24 -2.11 -20.25
C ASN A 97 -12.49 -2.63 -19.55
N SER A 98 -13.56 -1.85 -19.61
CA SER A 98 -14.93 -2.32 -19.50
C SER A 98 -15.13 -3.41 -20.55
N GLY A 99 -14.61 -4.59 -20.24
CA GLY A 99 -14.95 -5.84 -20.89
C GLY A 99 -16.22 -6.45 -20.30
N ASP A 100 -17.04 -5.67 -19.59
CA ASP A 100 -18.43 -6.00 -19.26
C ASP A 100 -19.42 -5.35 -20.25
N GLY A 101 -18.98 -5.21 -21.50
CA GLY A 101 -19.84 -5.00 -22.66
C GLY A 101 -20.46 -6.28 -23.24
N ASP A 102 -20.40 -7.40 -22.49
CA ASP A 102 -21.13 -8.69 -22.62
C ASP A 102 -21.20 -9.34 -21.23
#